data_AF-A0A254PWN7-F1
#
_entry.id   AF-A0A254PWN7-F1
#
_cell.length_a   1.000
_cell.length_b   1.000
_cell.length_c   1.000
_cell.angle_alpha   90.00
_cell.angle_beta   90.00
_cell.angle_gamma   90.00
#
_symmetry.space_group_name_H-M   'P 1'
#
loop_
_entity.id
_entity.type
_entity.pdbx_description
1 polymer ?
#
loop_
_entity_poly.entity_id
_entity_poly.type
_entity_poly.pdbx_seq_one_letter_code
_entity_poly.pdbx_strand_id
1 'polypeptide(L)' 'MVLRQARMEWKDLKLDYCGSLGNQSYFDQKCPSLIQESAYTFTPSSGALTSKDQNYQCIAL' A
#
# COMPACT_ATOMS: atom_id res chain seq x y z
N MET A 1 -1.64 -9.97 -2.80
CA MET A 1 -2.21 -8.62 -2.93
C MET A 1 -3.05 -8.57 -4.18
N VAL A 2 -4.21 -7.94 -4.14
CA VAL A 2 -4.96 -7.58 -5.36
C VAL A 2 -5.22 -6.08 -5.32
N LEU A 3 -4.74 -5.35 -6.33
CA LEU A 3 -5.11 -3.96 -6.53
C LEU A 3 -6.34 -3.90 -7.42
N ARG A 4 -7.44 -3.31 -6.92
CA ARG A 4 -8.66 -3.06 -7.67
C ARG A 4 -9.00 -1.59 -7.57
N GLN A 5 -8.87 -0.87 -8.69
CA GLN A 5 -9.09 0.57 -8.76
C GLN A 5 -8.24 1.32 -7.71
N ALA A 6 -8.86 2.11 -6.83
CA ALA A 6 -8.22 2.85 -5.75
C ALA A 6 -8.17 2.07 -4.43
N ARG A 7 -8.21 0.74 -4.47
CA ARG A 7 -8.24 -0.11 -3.27
C ARG A 7 -7.28 -1.29 -3.39
N MET A 8 -6.63 -1.59 -2.27
CA MET A 8 -5.79 -2.77 -2.10
C MET A 8 -6.51 -3.77 -1.22
N GLU A 9 -6.69 -4.98 -1.73
CA GLU A 9 -7.15 -6.13 -0.96
C GLU A 9 -5.93 -6.99 -0.59
N TRP A 10 -5.64 -7.08 0.71
CA TRP A 10 -4.52 -7.83 1.26
C TRP A 10 -4.97 -8.66 2.44
N LYS A 11 -4.95 -9.99 2.31
CA LYS A 11 -5.55 -10.92 3.29
C LYS A 11 -7.03 -10.51 3.50
N ASP A 12 -7.44 -10.27 4.75
CA ASP A 12 -8.76 -9.77 5.12
C ASP A 12 -8.83 -8.24 5.25
N LEU A 13 -7.77 -7.53 4.85
CA LEU A 13 -7.71 -6.07 4.89
C LEU A 13 -8.13 -5.47 3.55
N LYS A 14 -8.99 -4.46 3.63
CA LYS A 14 -9.31 -3.56 2.53
C LYS A 14 -8.71 -2.19 2.88
N LEU A 15 -7.72 -1.78 2.09
CA LEU A 15 -7.01 -0.54 2.28
C LEU A 15 -7.35 0.39 1.11
N ASP A 16 -7.79 1.60 1.41
CA ASP A 16 -8.01 2.62 0.40
C ASP A 16 -6.70 3.30 0.04
N TYR A 17 -6.60 3.73 -1.22
CA TYR A 17 -5.48 4.51 -1.72
C TYR A 17 -5.55 5.93 -1.17
N CYS A 18 -4.50 6.33 -0.44
CA CYS A 18 -4.42 7.63 0.21
C CYS A 18 -3.63 8.66 -0.60
N GLY A 19 -2.77 8.21 -1.51
CA GLY A 19 -1.97 9.07 -2.37
C GLY A 19 -0.64 8.43 -2.76
N SER A 20 0.15 9.15 -3.55
CA SER A 20 1.49 8.73 -3.96
C SER A 20 2.48 9.88 -3.79
N LEU A 21 3.71 9.54 -3.39
CA LEU A 21 4.85 10.45 -3.41
C LEU A 21 5.97 9.81 -4.23
N GLY A 22 6.19 10.37 -5.41
CA GLY A 22 7.11 9.81 -6.40
C GLY A 22 6.72 8.38 -6.75
N ASN A 23 7.59 7.43 -6.46
CA ASN A 23 7.42 6.01 -6.77
C ASN A 23 6.88 5.19 -5.57
N GLN A 24 6.32 5.86 -4.56
CA GLN A 24 5.67 5.21 -3.42
C GLN A 24 4.19 5.53 -3.44
N SER A 25 3.37 4.50 -3.23
CA SER A 25 1.92 4.61 -3.11
C SER A 25 1.50 4.19 -1.71
N TYR A 26 0.64 4.99 -1.08
CA TYR A 26 0.27 4.84 0.32
C TYR A 26 -1.16 4.33 0.45
N PHE A 27 -1.35 3.38 1.35
CA PHE A 27 -2.61 2.67 1.56
C PHE A 27 -2.92 2.55 3.05
N ASP A 28 -4.17 2.80 3.42
CA ASP A 28 -4.65 2.64 4.78
C ASP A 28 -6.16 2.31 4.81
N GLN A 29 -6.68 1.77 5.89
CA GLN A 29 -8.13 1.60 6.08
C GLN A 29 -8.84 2.95 6.17
N LYS A 30 -8.16 3.96 6.70
CA LYS A 30 -8.63 5.33 6.77
C LYS A 30 -7.44 6.25 6.55
N CYS A 31 -7.51 7.07 5.51
CA CYS A 31 -6.38 7.89 5.13
C CYS A 31 -6.07 8.96 6.20
N PRO A 32 -4.82 8.99 6.71
CA PRO A 32 -4.37 10.05 7.60
C PRO A 32 -4.24 11.39 6.85
N SER A 33 -4.16 12.49 7.60
CA SER A 33 -3.89 13.82 7.04
C SER A 33 -2.52 13.89 6.35
N LEU A 34 -1.54 13.18 6.88
CA LEU A 34 -0.21 13.01 6.31
C LEU A 34 -0.10 11.60 5.70
N ILE A 35 -0.15 11.50 4.37
CA ILE A 35 -0.14 10.21 3.66
C ILE A 35 1.07 9.32 3.97
N GLN A 36 2.19 9.92 4.38
CA GLN A 36 3.41 9.21 4.79
C GLN A 36 3.24 8.40 6.08
N GLU A 37 2.22 8.72 6.89
CA GLU A 37 1.89 7.99 8.12
C GLU A 37 1.00 6.77 7.87
N SER A 38 0.60 6.54 6.62
CA SER A 38 -0.23 5.39 6.24
C SER A 38 0.42 4.08 6.67
N ALA A 39 -0.39 3.14 7.11
CA ALA A 39 0.07 1.85 7.61
C ALA A 39 0.81 1.02 6.55
N TYR A 40 0.48 1.20 5.27
CA TYR A 40 1.06 0.44 4.16
C TYR A 40 1.61 1.35 3.06
N THR A 41 2.80 1.01 2.59
CA THR A 41 3.49 1.68 1.50
C THR A 41 3.87 0.66 0.44
N PHE A 42 3.41 0.88 -0.79
CA PHE A 42 3.71 0.04 -1.93
C PHE A 42 4.65 0.77 -2.89
N THR A 43 5.74 0.10 -3.29
CA THR A 43 6.71 0.61 -4.27
C THR A 43 6.58 -0.18 -5.57
N PRO A 44 5.95 0.39 -6.62
CA PRO A 44 5.67 -0.34 -7.86
C PRO A 44 6.93 -0.83 -8.57
N SER A 45 8.03 -0.06 -8.55
CA SER A 45 9.27 -0.44 -9.26
C SER A 45 9.93 -1.71 -8.73
N SER A 46 9.75 -2.01 -7.44
CA SER A 46 10.31 -3.22 -6.81
C SER A 46 9.23 -4.25 -6.49
N GLY A 47 7.95 -3.88 -6.52
CA GLY A 47 6.86 -4.72 -6.01
C GLY A 47 6.86 -4.84 -4.48
N ALA A 48 7.63 -4.03 -3.76
CA ALA A 48 7.71 -4.10 -2.30
C ALA A 48 6.47 -3.46 -1.65
N LEU A 49 5.87 -4.15 -0.69
CA LEU A 49 4.82 -3.66 0.19
C LEU A 49 5.35 -3.64 1.62
N THR A 50 5.68 -2.46 2.11
CA THR A 50 6.10 -2.22 3.50
C THR A 50 4.91 -1.88 4.37
N SER A 51 4.86 -2.47 5.56
CA SER A 51 4.01 -2.11 6.68
C SER A 51 4.89 -1.81 7.90
N LYS A 52 4.36 -1.12 8.92
CA LYS A 52 5.12 -0.77 10.15
C LYS A 52 5.93 -1.93 10.73
N ASP A 53 5.39 -3.14 10.68
CA ASP A 53 6.01 -4.34 11.27
C ASP A 53 6.55 -5.36 10.25
N GLN A 54 6.21 -5.23 8.97
CA GLN A 54 6.44 -6.31 8.00
C GLN A 54 6.76 -5.76 6.62
N ASN A 55 7.73 -6.40 5.95
CA ASN A 55 8.06 -6.08 4.57
C ASN A 55 7.73 -7.28 3.68
N TYR A 56 6.90 -7.05 2.68
CA TYR A 56 6.43 -8.07 1.77
C TYR A 56 6.93 -7.77 0.36
N GLN A 57 7.26 -8.82 -0.39
CA GLN A 57 7.66 -8.70 -1.79
C GLN A 57 6.55 -9.29 -2.66
N CYS A 58 5.89 -8.45 -3.46
CA CYS A 58 4.93 -8.91 -4.44
C CYS A 58 5.70 -9.36 -5.70
N ILE A 59 5.72 -10.67 -5.93
CA ILE A 59 6.19 -11.24 -7.18
C ILE A 59 4.95 -11.36 -8.07
N ALA A 60 4.91 -10.63 -9.18
CA ALA A 60 3.85 -10.81 -10.17
C ALA A 60 4.02 -12.21 -10.80
N LEU A 61 3.02 -13.07 -10.63
CA LEU A 61 2.91 -14.38 -11.27
C LEU A 61 2.16 -14.25 -12.59
#